data_AF-A0A9E5FCP0-F1
#
_entry.id   AF-A0A9E5FCP0-F1
#
_cell.length_a   1.000
_cell.length_b   1.000
_cell.length_c   1.000
_cell.angle_alpha   90.00
_cell.angle_beta   90.00
_cell.angle_gamma   90.00
#
_symmetry.space_group_name_H-M   'P 1'
#
loop_
_entity.id
_entity.type
_entity.pdbx_description
1 polymer ?
#
loop_
_entity_poly.entity_id
_entity_poly.type
_entity_poly.pdbx_seq_one_letter_code
_entity_poly.pdbx_strand_id
1 'polypeptide(L)'
;MLLIMRALPVFLLLVPTVALAQTPAPATKPVKLAVLLVFDQFRGDYPLRWKAQYGPDGLNRFLDKGAWYANAHYPYALTVTGAGHASLVAGASPSVHGIISNDWHNPVNGEEVYCATTERYQRVPAAPVVEQKPSVTGAVVKKRSGSGSPERLLAPTLGDSLRPKSDSPSKIASFSLKDRGAILPGGIRGNIVYWWDSETGDFVTSNYYRDSVAGWVSEFNAGKPANHWFGTTWERLRPDLDYN
;
A
#
# COMPACT_ATOMS: atom_id res chain seq x y z
N MET A 1 -0.47 -51.77 -57.68
CA MET A 1 -0.70 -51.40 -56.27
C MET A 1 -1.49 -50.10 -56.27
N LEU A 2 -2.75 -50.14 -55.83
CA LEU A 2 -3.73 -49.05 -55.84
C LEU A 2 -3.27 -47.86 -54.99
N LEU A 3 -3.46 -46.62 -55.48
CA LEU A 3 -3.64 -45.46 -54.60
C LEU A 3 -4.78 -44.59 -55.16
N ILE A 4 -5.99 -44.79 -54.65
CA ILE A 4 -7.13 -43.93 -54.93
C ILE A 4 -7.04 -42.75 -53.95
N MET A 5 -6.57 -41.60 -54.42
CA MET A 5 -6.65 -40.33 -53.69
C MET A 5 -8.11 -39.87 -53.67
N ARG A 6 -8.79 -40.05 -52.53
CA ARG A 6 -10.08 -39.42 -52.26
C ARG A 6 -9.84 -37.95 -51.92
N ALA A 7 -10.17 -37.04 -52.83
CA ALA A 7 -10.24 -35.62 -52.53
C ALA A 7 -11.41 -35.36 -51.57
N LEU A 8 -11.13 -34.98 -50.32
CA LEU A 8 -12.15 -34.47 -49.41
C LEU A 8 -12.50 -33.03 -49.84
N PRO A 9 -13.78 -32.68 -50.04
CA PRO A 9 -14.16 -31.29 -50.27
C PRO A 9 -13.95 -30.51 -48.97
N VAL A 10 -13.00 -29.57 -48.99
CA VAL A 10 -12.82 -28.58 -47.93
C VAL A 10 -14.00 -27.59 -48.03
N PHE A 11 -15.01 -27.78 -47.21
CA PHE A 11 -16.09 -26.80 -47.04
C PHE A 11 -15.54 -25.65 -46.19
N LEU A 12 -15.21 -24.54 -46.84
CA LEU A 12 -14.82 -23.30 -46.16
C LEU A 12 -16.08 -22.71 -45.48
N LEU A 13 -16.26 -23.00 -44.20
CA LEU A 13 -17.30 -22.36 -43.37
C LEU A 13 -16.93 -20.88 -43.20
N LEU A 14 -17.54 -20.00 -44.00
CA LEU A 14 -17.56 -18.56 -43.73
C LEU A 14 -18.34 -18.35 -42.43
N VAL A 15 -17.63 -18.19 -41.31
CA VAL A 15 -18.21 -17.65 -40.09
C VAL A 15 -18.37 -16.15 -40.33
N PRO A 16 -19.60 -15.59 -40.36
CA PRO A 16 -19.77 -14.16 -40.46
C PRO A 16 -19.16 -13.55 -39.19
N THR A 17 -18.10 -12.75 -39.36
CA THR A 17 -17.61 -11.86 -38.33
C THR A 17 -18.68 -10.83 -38.05
N VAL A 18 -19.56 -11.13 -37.08
CA VAL A 18 -20.45 -10.14 -36.48
C VAL A 18 -19.52 -9.18 -35.74
N ALA A 19 -19.25 -8.03 -36.35
CA ALA A 19 -18.63 -6.92 -35.66
C ALA A 19 -19.57 -6.51 -34.53
N LEU A 20 -19.27 -6.94 -33.30
CA LEU A 20 -19.89 -6.39 -32.10
C LEU A 20 -19.55 -4.91 -32.08
N ALA A 21 -20.51 -4.07 -32.48
CA ALA A 21 -20.41 -2.64 -32.30
C ALA A 21 -20.15 -2.38 -30.81
N GLN A 22 -18.94 -1.95 -30.48
CA GLN A 22 -18.60 -1.51 -29.13
C GLN A 22 -19.43 -0.25 -28.87
N THR A 23 -20.50 -0.36 -28.08
CA THR A 23 -21.20 0.80 -27.54
C THR A 23 -20.14 1.71 -26.90
N PRO A 24 -20.04 2.99 -27.32
CA PRO A 24 -19.10 3.92 -26.72
C PRO A 24 -19.37 3.94 -25.22
N ALA A 25 -18.35 3.66 -24.41
CA ALA A 25 -18.49 3.79 -22.96
C ALA A 25 -18.95 5.22 -22.66
N PRO A 26 -19.98 5.41 -21.81
CA PRO A 26 -20.46 6.75 -21.47
C PRO A 26 -19.28 7.58 -20.99
N ALA A 27 -19.19 8.84 -21.44
CA ALA A 27 -18.10 9.75 -21.10
C ALA A 27 -17.99 9.86 -19.57
N THR A 28 -17.03 9.16 -18.99
CA THR A 28 -16.80 9.18 -17.55
C THR A 28 -16.27 10.55 -17.20
N LYS A 29 -16.92 11.26 -16.27
CA LYS A 29 -16.37 12.47 -15.69
C LYS A 29 -14.92 12.20 -15.26
N PRO A 30 -13.98 13.12 -15.51
CA PRO A 30 -12.58 12.90 -15.16
C PRO A 30 -12.46 12.66 -13.64
N VAL A 31 -11.75 11.59 -13.28
CA VAL A 31 -11.46 11.25 -11.88
C VAL A 31 -10.49 12.30 -11.33
N LYS A 32 -10.94 13.09 -10.35
CA LYS A 32 -10.13 14.15 -9.72
C LYS A 32 -9.34 13.66 -8.49
N LEU A 33 -9.77 12.55 -7.90
CA LEU A 33 -9.15 11.91 -6.75
C LEU A 33 -9.38 10.40 -6.83
N ALA A 34 -8.30 9.63 -6.74
CA ALA A 34 -8.35 8.19 -6.52
C ALA A 34 -7.83 7.91 -5.12
N VAL A 35 -8.54 7.05 -4.37
CA VAL A 35 -8.18 6.68 -3.00
C VAL A 35 -7.97 5.18 -2.94
N LEU A 36 -6.76 4.75 -2.57
CA LEU A 36 -6.45 3.37 -2.25
C LEU A 36 -6.45 3.21 -0.72
N LEU A 37 -7.35 2.37 -0.21
CA LEU A 37 -7.42 2.02 1.21
C LEU A 37 -6.95 0.59 1.39
N VAL A 38 -5.88 0.40 2.16
CA VAL A 38 -5.34 -0.93 2.48
C VAL A 38 -5.49 -1.16 3.98
N PHE A 39 -6.34 -2.13 4.34
CA PHE A 39 -6.45 -2.60 5.71
C PHE A 39 -5.40 -3.69 5.92
N ASP A 40 -4.34 -3.38 6.67
CA ASP A 40 -3.25 -4.33 6.92
C ASP A 40 -3.79 -5.57 7.64
N GLN A 41 -3.43 -6.76 7.15
CA GLN A 41 -3.89 -8.07 7.65
C GLN A 41 -5.43 -8.29 7.60
N PHE A 42 -6.15 -7.54 6.75
CA PHE A 42 -7.59 -7.70 6.59
C PHE A 42 -7.92 -8.88 5.66
N ARG A 43 -8.36 -9.99 6.25
CA ARG A 43 -8.68 -11.23 5.50
C ARG A 43 -9.89 -11.04 4.58
N GLY A 44 -9.89 -11.76 3.47
CA GLY A 44 -10.96 -11.70 2.46
C GLY A 44 -12.35 -12.12 2.97
N ASP A 45 -12.44 -12.88 4.06
CA ASP A 45 -13.72 -13.28 4.67
C ASP A 45 -14.33 -12.21 5.59
N TYR A 46 -13.54 -11.27 6.10
CA TYR A 46 -14.01 -10.28 7.07
C TYR A 46 -15.17 -9.39 6.59
N PRO A 47 -15.17 -8.87 5.34
CA PRO A 47 -16.29 -8.06 4.83
C PRO A 47 -17.65 -8.74 4.92
N LEU A 48 -17.69 -10.06 4.71
CA LEU A 48 -18.94 -10.83 4.76
C LEU A 48 -19.23 -11.35 6.17
N ARG A 49 -18.20 -11.82 6.90
CA ARG A 49 -18.34 -12.36 8.26
C ARG A 49 -19.03 -11.39 9.20
N TRP A 50 -18.74 -10.10 9.09
CA TRP A 50 -19.28 -9.06 9.97
C TRP A 50 -20.19 -8.07 9.25
N LYS A 51 -20.72 -8.41 8.05
CA LYS A 51 -21.55 -7.52 7.22
C LYS A 51 -22.69 -6.86 8.00
N ALA A 52 -23.39 -7.65 8.82
CA ALA A 52 -24.52 -7.19 9.64
C ALA A 52 -24.13 -6.16 10.71
N GLN A 53 -22.86 -6.11 11.10
CA GLN A 53 -22.34 -5.19 12.11
C GLN A 53 -21.78 -3.90 11.52
N TYR A 54 -21.63 -3.81 10.20
CA TYR A 54 -21.16 -2.60 9.54
C TYR A 54 -22.31 -1.62 9.28
N GLY A 55 -22.03 -0.33 9.47
CA GLY A 55 -22.95 0.74 9.06
C GLY A 55 -23.09 0.84 7.53
N PRO A 56 -24.18 1.45 7.02
CA PRO A 56 -24.48 1.51 5.60
C PRO A 56 -23.44 2.30 4.78
N ASP A 57 -22.77 3.28 5.38
CA ASP A 57 -21.80 4.16 4.70
C ASP A 57 -20.32 3.73 4.86
N GLY A 58 -20.07 2.54 5.42
CA GLY A 58 -18.74 1.95 5.57
C GLY A 58 -18.46 0.84 4.55
N LEU A 59 -18.00 -0.33 5.03
CA LEU A 59 -17.73 -1.50 4.18
C LEU A 59 -18.97 -1.97 3.40
N ASN A 60 -20.18 -1.84 3.97
CA ASN A 60 -21.42 -2.17 3.26
C ASN A 60 -21.62 -1.34 2.00
N ARG A 61 -21.25 -0.06 2.00
CA ARG A 61 -21.31 0.77 0.79
C ARG A 61 -20.47 0.21 -0.35
N PHE A 62 -19.26 -0.28 -0.05
CA PHE A 62 -18.39 -0.88 -1.07
C PHE A 62 -18.93 -2.22 -1.59
N LEU A 63 -19.48 -3.04 -0.70
CA LEU A 63 -20.09 -4.33 -1.07
C LEU A 63 -21.35 -4.14 -1.92
N ASP A 64 -22.20 -3.19 -1.58
CA ASP A 64 -23.53 -3.03 -2.20
C ASP A 64 -23.48 -2.17 -3.47
N LYS A 65 -22.53 -1.22 -3.58
CA LYS A 65 -22.46 -0.25 -4.69
C LYS A 65 -21.15 -0.28 -5.50
N GLY A 66 -20.18 -1.08 -5.07
CA GLY A 66 -18.87 -1.17 -5.70
C GLY A 66 -18.71 -2.39 -6.61
N ALA A 67 -17.50 -2.56 -7.15
CA ALA A 67 -17.07 -3.81 -7.75
C ALA A 67 -16.34 -4.64 -6.70
N TRP A 68 -16.75 -5.90 -6.53
CA TRP A 68 -16.20 -6.81 -5.52
C TRP A 68 -15.52 -8.00 -6.16
N TYR A 69 -14.24 -8.18 -5.88
CA TYR A 69 -13.43 -9.30 -6.35
C TYR A 69 -13.17 -10.27 -5.19
N ALA A 70 -14.10 -11.20 -4.97
CA ALA A 70 -14.02 -12.15 -3.85
C ALA A 70 -12.84 -13.14 -3.94
N ASN A 71 -12.34 -13.38 -5.15
CA ASN A 71 -11.28 -14.35 -5.44
C ASN A 71 -9.95 -13.68 -5.83
N ALA A 72 -9.54 -12.66 -5.06
CA ALA A 72 -8.28 -11.95 -5.27
C ALA A 72 -7.16 -12.53 -4.39
N HIS A 73 -6.00 -12.81 -4.98
CA HIS A 73 -4.88 -13.47 -4.31
C HIS A 73 -3.55 -12.79 -4.62
N TYR A 74 -2.64 -12.80 -3.65
CA TYR A 74 -1.24 -12.48 -3.91
C TYR A 74 -0.57 -13.67 -4.60
N PRO A 75 -0.06 -13.53 -5.84
CA PRO A 75 0.50 -14.65 -6.59
C PRO A 75 1.97 -14.90 -6.23
N TYR A 76 2.32 -14.88 -4.93
CA TYR A 76 3.67 -15.08 -4.42
C TYR A 76 3.66 -15.58 -2.96
N ALA A 77 4.77 -16.20 -2.54
CA ALA A 77 4.82 -16.95 -1.29
C ALA A 77 4.89 -16.08 -0.02
N LEU A 78 5.72 -15.03 -0.02
CA LEU A 78 5.94 -14.21 1.18
C LEU A 78 4.91 -13.07 1.26
N THR A 79 3.75 -13.36 1.83
CA THR A 79 2.64 -12.41 2.02
C THR A 79 2.86 -11.51 3.24
N VAL A 80 3.96 -10.74 3.23
CA VAL A 80 4.30 -9.78 4.28
C VAL A 80 4.00 -8.34 3.85
N THR A 81 3.85 -7.44 4.82
CA THR A 81 3.39 -6.05 4.61
C THR A 81 4.12 -5.32 3.48
N GLY A 82 5.46 -5.30 3.47
CA GLY A 82 6.25 -4.55 2.49
C GLY A 82 6.02 -5.05 1.06
N ALA A 83 6.17 -6.36 0.85
CA ALA A 83 5.89 -7.01 -0.43
C ALA A 83 4.44 -6.76 -0.89
N GLY A 84 3.46 -6.95 0.01
CA GLY A 84 2.04 -6.66 -0.22
C GLY A 84 1.75 -5.25 -0.72
N HIS A 85 2.22 -4.24 0.01
CA HIS A 85 1.97 -2.84 -0.34
C HIS A 85 2.61 -2.47 -1.68
N ALA A 86 3.86 -2.90 -1.92
CA ALA A 86 4.53 -2.66 -3.19
C ALA A 86 3.82 -3.34 -4.37
N SER A 87 3.39 -4.60 -4.23
CA SER A 87 2.68 -5.31 -5.28
C SER A 87 1.35 -4.65 -5.65
N LEU A 88 0.58 -4.17 -4.65
CA LEU A 88 -0.70 -3.50 -4.88
C LEU A 88 -0.56 -2.23 -5.74
N VAL A 89 0.47 -1.42 -5.49
CA VAL A 89 0.65 -0.15 -6.21
C VAL A 89 1.47 -0.25 -7.48
N ALA A 90 2.37 -1.24 -7.59
CA ALA A 90 3.16 -1.46 -8.79
C ALA A 90 2.42 -2.32 -9.83
N GLY A 91 1.38 -3.05 -9.42
CA GLY A 91 0.69 -4.01 -10.29
C GLY A 91 1.61 -5.17 -10.72
N ALA A 92 2.62 -5.50 -9.91
CA ALA A 92 3.65 -6.47 -10.23
C ALA A 92 4.02 -7.32 -9.00
N SER A 93 4.66 -8.48 -9.20
CA SER A 93 5.14 -9.34 -8.12
C SER A 93 6.49 -8.86 -7.54
N PRO A 94 6.89 -9.36 -6.35
CA PRO A 94 8.19 -9.05 -5.75
C PRO A 94 9.41 -9.28 -6.63
N SER A 95 9.33 -10.26 -7.53
CA SER A 95 10.38 -10.53 -8.53
C SER A 95 10.59 -9.39 -9.54
N VAL A 96 9.62 -8.48 -9.68
CA VAL A 96 9.68 -7.33 -10.59
C VAL A 96 9.99 -6.05 -9.83
N HIS A 97 9.25 -5.76 -8.75
CA HIS A 97 9.42 -4.49 -8.02
C HIS A 97 10.53 -4.53 -6.96
N GLY A 98 11.15 -5.70 -6.71
CA GLY A 98 12.34 -5.85 -5.86
C GLY A 98 12.10 -5.90 -4.34
N ILE A 99 10.87 -5.70 -3.88
CA ILE A 99 10.52 -5.74 -2.44
C ILE A 99 10.06 -7.14 -2.07
N ILE A 100 11.00 -8.00 -1.66
CA ILE A 100 10.77 -9.43 -1.42
C ILE A 100 10.32 -9.78 0.00
N SER A 101 10.53 -8.88 0.96
CA SER A 101 10.20 -9.06 2.38
C SER A 101 10.11 -7.69 3.07
N ASN A 102 9.75 -7.67 4.36
CA ASN A 102 9.93 -6.47 5.19
C ASN A 102 11.42 -6.20 5.42
N ASP A 103 12.19 -7.27 5.69
CA ASP A 103 13.61 -7.26 5.95
C ASP A 103 14.24 -8.45 5.20
N TRP A 104 15.46 -8.31 4.67
CA TRP A 104 16.19 -9.40 4.03
C TRP A 104 17.70 -9.26 4.21
N HIS A 105 18.41 -10.37 4.05
CA HIS A 105 19.87 -10.39 4.08
C HIS A 105 20.45 -10.03 2.71
N ASN A 106 21.39 -9.09 2.66
CA ASN A 106 22.17 -8.81 1.45
C ASN A 106 23.37 -9.76 1.39
N PRO A 107 23.41 -10.69 0.42
CA PRO A 107 24.48 -11.70 0.35
C PRO A 107 25.85 -11.13 -0.04
N VAL A 108 25.92 -9.89 -0.54
CA VAL A 108 27.18 -9.27 -0.99
C VAL A 108 27.98 -8.71 0.19
N ASN A 109 27.31 -8.01 1.11
CA ASN A 109 27.96 -7.34 2.23
C ASN A 109 27.53 -7.88 3.61
N GLY A 110 26.60 -8.84 3.64
CA GLY A 110 26.13 -9.48 4.86
C GLY A 110 25.13 -8.65 5.68
N GLU A 111 24.71 -7.48 5.20
CA GLU A 111 23.85 -6.57 5.95
C GLU A 111 22.39 -7.03 5.95
N GLU A 112 21.69 -6.74 7.04
CA GLU A 112 20.24 -6.82 7.09
C GLU A 112 19.63 -5.54 6.51
N VAL A 113 18.76 -5.71 5.54
CA VAL A 113 18.19 -4.64 4.73
C VAL A 113 16.71 -4.53 5.01
N TYR A 114 16.27 -3.37 5.50
CA TYR A 114 14.85 -3.05 5.64
C TYR A 114 14.28 -2.47 4.34
N CYS A 115 13.06 -2.87 3.98
CA CYS A 115 12.44 -2.56 2.69
C CYS A 115 12.29 -1.07 2.36
N ALA A 116 12.12 -0.22 3.37
CA ALA A 116 11.68 1.16 3.18
C ALA A 116 12.62 2.22 3.76
N THR A 117 13.91 1.93 3.99
CA THR A 117 14.86 2.93 4.55
C THR A 117 16.25 2.90 3.94
N THR A 118 16.81 4.03 3.55
CA THR A 118 18.23 4.11 3.15
C THR A 118 18.99 5.10 4.04
N GLU A 119 20.29 4.89 4.20
CA GLU A 119 21.15 5.70 5.06
C GLU A 119 21.31 7.15 4.57
N ARG A 120 20.97 7.41 3.30
CA ARG A 120 21.07 8.72 2.66
C ARG A 120 20.12 9.77 3.21
N TYR A 121 19.04 9.35 3.86
CA TYR A 121 17.96 10.25 4.28
C TYR A 121 17.79 10.29 5.79
N GLN A 122 17.32 11.44 6.26
CA GLN A 122 17.09 11.73 7.66
C GLN A 122 15.60 11.95 7.91
N ARG A 123 15.18 11.61 9.12
CA ARG A 123 13.80 11.81 9.59
C ARG A 123 13.49 13.31 9.64
N VAL A 124 12.30 13.69 9.21
CA VAL A 124 11.80 15.06 9.24
C VAL A 124 10.44 15.08 9.96
N PRO A 125 10.31 15.81 11.08
CA PRO A 125 11.36 16.55 11.78
C PRO A 125 12.44 15.61 12.34
N ALA A 126 13.62 16.15 12.68
CA ALA A 126 14.64 15.38 13.38
C ALA A 126 14.05 14.77 14.66
N ALA A 127 14.40 13.52 14.95
CA ALA A 127 13.96 12.88 16.19
C ALA A 127 14.49 13.69 17.39
N PRO A 128 13.71 13.88 18.46
CA PRO A 128 14.21 14.49 19.68
C PRO A 128 15.40 13.68 20.20
N VAL A 129 16.39 14.37 20.75
CA VAL A 129 17.51 13.72 21.43
C VAL A 129 16.98 13.20 22.76
N VAL A 130 16.60 11.92 22.78
CA VAL A 130 16.19 11.23 24.01
C VAL A 130 17.37 10.40 24.49
N GLU A 131 17.75 10.56 25.76
CA GLU A 131 18.69 9.64 26.41
C GLU A 131 18.15 8.22 26.29
N GLN A 132 18.99 7.29 25.84
CA GLN A 132 18.60 5.89 25.68
C GLN A 132 18.17 5.33 27.03
N LYS A 133 16.86 5.11 27.22
CA LYS A 133 16.39 4.33 28.36
C LYS A 133 16.83 2.87 28.16
N PRO A 134 17.38 2.22 29.19
CA PRO A 134 17.69 0.80 29.12
C PRO A 134 16.45 0.00 28.70
N SER A 135 16.63 -0.93 27.76
CA SER A 135 15.56 -1.83 27.32
C SER A 135 15.05 -2.64 28.52
N VAL A 136 13.78 -2.46 28.87
CA VAL A 136 13.11 -3.19 29.97
C VAL A 136 12.99 -4.69 29.66
N THR A 137 13.10 -5.07 28.38
CA THR A 137 12.91 -6.45 27.91
C THR A 137 14.23 -7.17 27.57
N GLY A 138 15.39 -6.52 27.74
CA GLY A 138 16.68 -7.07 27.33
C GLY A 138 16.87 -7.23 25.81
N ALA A 139 15.84 -6.92 25.01
CA ALA A 139 15.93 -6.92 23.56
C ALA A 139 16.74 -5.72 23.09
N VAL A 140 17.89 -5.97 22.45
CA VAL A 140 18.66 -4.94 21.74
C VAL A 140 17.93 -4.66 20.43
N VAL A 141 17.09 -3.63 20.41
CA VAL A 141 16.58 -3.10 19.14
C VAL A 141 17.73 -2.32 18.51
N LYS A 142 18.41 -2.93 17.53
CA LYS A 142 19.45 -2.24 16.76
C LYS A 142 18.77 -1.06 16.06
N LYS A 143 19.16 0.16 16.43
CA LYS A 143 18.62 1.37 15.80
C LYS A 143 18.95 1.33 14.31
N ARG A 144 17.93 1.35 13.47
CA ARG A 144 18.09 1.38 12.02
C ARG A 144 18.77 2.70 11.64
N SER A 145 19.82 2.63 10.83
CA SER A 145 20.46 3.81 10.22
C SER A 145 19.57 4.35 9.10
N GLY A 146 19.58 5.68 8.93
CA GLY A 146 18.78 6.36 7.91
C GLY A 146 17.31 6.58 8.25
N SER A 147 16.53 6.91 7.23
CA SER A 147 15.10 7.19 7.34
C SER A 147 14.34 6.72 6.09
N GLY A 148 13.03 6.91 6.12
CA GLY A 148 12.10 6.36 5.15
C GLY A 148 12.41 6.78 3.70
N SER A 149 12.58 5.84 2.77
CA SER A 149 12.77 6.12 1.35
C SER A 149 12.28 4.96 0.46
N PRO A 150 11.80 5.23 -0.76
CA PRO A 150 11.28 4.22 -1.68
C PRO A 150 12.38 3.66 -2.61
N GLU A 151 13.66 3.96 -2.37
CA GLU A 151 14.75 3.71 -3.33
C GLU A 151 15.02 2.25 -3.65
N ARG A 152 14.47 1.33 -2.87
CA ARG A 152 14.53 -0.11 -3.15
C ARG A 152 13.44 -0.61 -4.08
N LEU A 153 12.46 0.23 -4.39
CA LEU A 153 11.42 -0.08 -5.34
C LEU A 153 12.00 0.03 -6.76
N LEU A 154 12.03 -1.10 -7.47
CA LEU A 154 12.61 -1.18 -8.82
C LEU A 154 11.58 -0.93 -9.94
N ALA A 155 10.30 -0.82 -9.59
CA ALA A 155 9.21 -0.58 -10.52
C ALA A 155 8.42 0.67 -10.11
N PRO A 156 7.89 1.46 -11.06
CA PRO A 156 7.04 2.60 -10.73
C PRO A 156 5.74 2.14 -10.11
N THR A 157 5.20 2.95 -9.21
CA THR A 157 3.82 2.81 -8.73
C THR A 157 2.81 3.37 -9.73
N LEU A 158 1.53 3.08 -9.52
CA LEU A 158 0.42 3.74 -10.21
C LEU A 158 0.52 5.27 -10.06
N GLY A 159 0.82 5.75 -8.85
CA GLY A 159 1.04 7.17 -8.58
C GLY A 159 2.17 7.75 -9.43
N ASP A 160 3.32 7.08 -9.47
CA ASP A 160 4.48 7.50 -10.26
C ASP A 160 4.15 7.61 -11.75
N SER A 161 3.31 6.69 -12.25
CA SER A 161 2.86 6.67 -13.64
C SER A 161 1.87 7.80 -13.95
N LEU A 162 0.99 8.13 -13.01
CA LEU A 162 0.05 9.25 -13.12
C LEU A 162 0.71 10.63 -12.94
N ARG A 163 1.92 10.66 -12.38
CA ARG A 163 2.73 11.88 -12.18
C ARG A 163 4.04 11.77 -12.95
N PRO A 164 4.07 12.09 -14.26
CA PRO A 164 5.22 11.79 -15.13
C PRO A 164 6.50 12.58 -14.79
N LYS A 165 6.39 13.72 -14.08
CA LYS A 165 7.51 14.61 -13.73
C LYS A 165 7.30 15.29 -12.37
N SER A 166 8.39 15.78 -11.77
CA SER A 166 8.39 16.42 -10.44
C SER A 166 7.70 17.80 -10.38
N ASP A 167 7.46 18.43 -11.52
CA ASP A 167 6.74 19.70 -11.66
C ASP A 167 5.25 19.52 -12.00
N SER A 168 4.79 18.27 -12.12
CA SER A 168 3.39 17.95 -12.40
C SER A 168 2.46 18.50 -11.29
N PRO A 169 1.30 19.08 -11.66
CA PRO A 169 0.30 19.54 -10.69
C PRO A 169 -0.39 18.39 -9.94
N SER A 170 -0.24 17.14 -10.41
CA SER A 170 -0.76 15.95 -9.76
C SER A 170 -0.09 15.74 -8.40
N LYS A 171 -0.88 15.32 -7.41
CA LYS A 171 -0.41 15.03 -6.05
C LYS A 171 -0.50 13.54 -5.76
N ILE A 172 0.52 13.00 -5.10
CA ILE A 172 0.57 11.63 -4.60
C ILE A 172 0.72 11.73 -3.08
N ALA A 173 -0.38 11.41 -2.40
CA ALA A 173 -0.45 11.42 -0.95
C ALA A 173 -0.57 10.00 -0.41
N SER A 174 0.21 9.70 0.62
CA SER A 174 0.28 8.38 1.25
C SER A 174 0.50 8.52 2.75
N PHE A 175 -0.35 7.84 3.52
CA PHE A 175 -0.39 7.91 4.97
C PHE A 175 -0.52 6.51 5.55
N SER A 176 0.24 6.24 6.61
CA SER A 176 0.12 4.97 7.33
C SER A 176 0.65 5.08 8.75
N LEU A 177 0.24 4.16 9.62
CA LEU A 177 0.88 3.99 10.93
C LEU A 177 2.25 3.30 10.80
N LYS A 178 2.56 2.70 9.64
CA LYS A 178 3.82 2.02 9.36
C LYS A 178 4.53 2.76 8.23
N ASP A 179 5.81 3.05 8.40
CA ASP A 179 6.67 3.64 7.37
C ASP A 179 6.56 2.96 6.00
N ARG A 180 6.76 1.64 5.90
CA ARG A 180 6.64 0.87 4.66
C ARG A 180 5.22 0.89 4.06
N GLY A 181 4.21 1.07 4.91
CA GLY A 181 2.81 1.22 4.48
C GLY A 181 2.51 2.59 3.88
N ALA A 182 3.32 3.61 4.17
CA ALA A 182 3.23 4.93 3.53
C ALA A 182 4.21 5.05 2.35
N ILE A 183 5.45 4.63 2.54
CA ILE A 183 6.56 4.84 1.61
C ILE A 183 6.39 4.05 0.31
N LEU A 184 6.09 2.75 0.41
CA LEU A 184 6.00 1.90 -0.79
C LEU A 184 4.79 2.30 -1.66
N PRO A 185 3.59 2.58 -1.11
CA PRO A 185 2.49 3.15 -1.89
C PRO A 185 2.75 4.58 -2.39
N GLY A 186 3.51 5.38 -1.64
CA GLY A 186 3.88 6.73 -2.03
C GLY A 186 4.83 6.78 -3.23
N GLY A 187 5.60 5.72 -3.44
CA GLY A 187 6.46 5.56 -4.61
C GLY A 187 7.58 6.59 -4.69
N ILE A 188 8.23 6.62 -5.84
CA ILE A 188 9.42 7.46 -6.11
C ILE A 188 9.05 8.95 -6.20
N ARG A 189 7.82 9.26 -6.60
CA ARG A 189 7.35 10.61 -6.90
C ARG A 189 6.32 11.13 -5.89
N GLY A 190 6.17 10.45 -4.76
CA GLY A 190 5.36 10.89 -3.63
C GLY A 190 5.70 12.32 -3.22
N ASN A 191 4.68 13.16 -2.99
CA ASN A 191 4.90 14.55 -2.51
C ASN A 191 4.31 14.81 -1.13
N ILE A 192 3.44 13.92 -0.65
CA ILE A 192 2.79 14.01 0.67
C ILE A 192 2.85 12.60 1.28
N VAL A 193 4.02 12.21 1.77
CA VAL A 193 4.22 10.86 2.35
C VAL A 193 4.55 10.99 3.82
N TYR A 194 3.68 10.48 4.68
CA TYR A 194 3.86 10.53 6.13
C TYR A 194 3.55 9.20 6.78
N TRP A 195 4.30 8.89 7.83
CA TRP A 195 4.04 7.73 8.67
C TRP A 195 4.09 8.10 10.15
N TRP A 196 3.37 7.33 10.95
CA TRP A 196 3.38 7.49 12.40
C TRP A 196 4.71 7.06 12.99
N ASP A 197 5.28 7.90 13.84
CA ASP A 197 6.39 7.54 14.72
C ASP A 197 5.85 7.25 16.12
N SER A 198 5.91 5.98 16.52
CA SER A 198 5.44 5.53 17.83
C SER A 198 6.28 6.05 19.00
N GLU A 199 7.53 6.46 18.77
CA GLU A 199 8.38 7.00 19.84
C GLU A 199 7.96 8.41 20.24
N THR A 200 7.60 9.25 19.26
CA THR A 200 7.24 10.66 19.52
C THR A 200 5.74 10.92 19.49
N GLY A 201 4.95 9.99 18.95
CA GLY A 201 3.51 10.14 18.74
C GLY A 201 3.19 11.20 17.69
N ASP A 202 4.02 11.29 16.64
CA ASP A 202 3.88 12.28 15.56
C ASP A 202 3.85 11.60 14.19
N PHE A 203 3.14 12.19 13.24
CA PHE A 203 3.37 11.90 11.83
C PHE A 203 4.64 12.59 11.35
N VAL A 204 5.51 11.80 10.72
CA VAL A 204 6.82 12.23 10.22
C VAL A 204 7.02 11.83 8.77
N THR A 205 8.04 12.41 8.16
CA THR A 205 8.51 12.10 6.81
C THR A 205 10.03 11.97 6.82
N SER A 206 10.66 12.01 5.64
CA SER A 206 12.11 12.13 5.49
C SER A 206 12.46 13.22 4.50
N ASN A 207 13.72 13.68 4.53
CA ASN A 207 14.26 14.61 3.54
C ASN A 207 14.41 13.99 2.13
N TYR A 208 13.98 12.74 1.92
CA TYR A 208 13.70 12.24 0.56
C TYR A 208 12.51 12.98 -0.04
N TYR A 209 11.44 13.16 0.75
CA TYR A 209 10.18 13.73 0.28
C TYR A 209 10.15 15.24 0.49
N ARG A 210 10.51 15.71 1.71
CA ARG A 210 10.35 17.11 2.11
C ARG A 210 11.33 17.50 3.22
N ASP A 211 11.78 18.74 3.20
CA ASP A 211 12.64 19.31 4.26
C ASP A 211 11.85 19.70 5.52
N SER A 212 10.52 19.77 5.43
CA SER A 212 9.62 20.03 6.55
C SER A 212 8.28 19.33 6.40
N VAL A 213 7.62 19.03 7.51
CA VAL A 213 6.23 18.55 7.51
C VAL A 213 5.28 19.70 7.13
N ALA A 214 4.10 19.39 6.62
CA ALA A 214 3.14 20.41 6.19
C ALA A 214 2.52 21.11 7.40
N GLY A 215 2.07 22.37 7.24
CA GLY A 215 1.47 23.13 8.35
C GLY A 215 0.34 22.37 9.07
N TRP A 216 -0.56 21.76 8.30
CA TRP A 216 -1.64 20.94 8.86
C TRP A 216 -1.16 19.66 9.57
N VAL A 217 -0.01 19.10 9.19
CA VAL A 217 0.62 17.97 9.89
C VAL A 217 1.25 18.45 11.20
N SER A 218 1.93 19.61 11.17
CA SER A 218 2.44 20.25 12.38
C SER A 218 1.32 20.53 13.39
N GLU A 219 0.18 21.05 12.92
CA GLU A 219 -1.00 21.30 13.75
C GLU A 219 -1.57 20.01 14.35
N PHE A 220 -1.71 18.95 13.53
CA PHE A 220 -2.16 17.65 14.00
C PHE A 220 -1.22 17.07 15.08
N ASN A 221 0.09 17.12 14.83
CA ASN A 221 1.11 16.63 15.76
C ASN A 221 1.12 17.44 17.06
N ALA A 222 0.98 18.77 16.98
CA ALA A 222 0.91 19.65 18.15
C ALA A 222 -0.30 19.33 19.05
N GLY A 223 -1.41 18.88 18.46
CA GLY A 223 -2.60 18.45 19.19
C GLY A 223 -2.43 17.14 19.98
N LYS A 224 -1.36 16.37 19.73
CA LYS A 224 -1.08 15.06 20.35
C LYS A 224 -2.34 14.19 20.51
N PRO A 225 -3.07 13.92 19.42
CA PRO A 225 -4.40 13.30 19.49
C PRO A 225 -4.37 11.89 20.09
N ALA A 226 -3.25 11.17 19.97
CA ALA A 226 -3.08 9.87 20.61
C ALA A 226 -3.09 9.96 22.15
N ASN A 227 -2.68 11.09 22.73
CA ASN A 227 -2.55 11.24 24.18
C ASN A 227 -3.89 11.14 24.92
N HIS A 228 -4.99 11.52 24.26
CA HIS A 228 -6.34 11.42 24.81
C HIS A 228 -6.71 9.98 25.19
N TRP A 229 -6.09 8.97 24.56
CA TRP A 229 -6.40 7.56 24.79
C TRP A 229 -5.55 6.92 25.88
N PHE A 230 -4.47 7.56 26.35
CA PHE A 230 -3.65 6.98 27.43
C PHE A 230 -4.42 6.98 28.75
N GLY A 231 -4.37 5.86 29.47
CA GLY A 231 -5.10 5.67 30.73
C GLY A 231 -6.61 5.41 30.56
N THR A 232 -7.11 5.36 29.31
CA THR A 232 -8.48 4.95 29.03
C THR A 232 -8.62 3.42 28.96
N THR A 233 -9.81 2.91 29.25
CA THR A 233 -10.13 1.48 29.08
C THR A 233 -10.62 1.25 27.66
N TRP A 234 -10.08 0.22 26.99
CA TRP A 234 -10.61 -0.21 25.71
C TRP A 234 -11.85 -1.10 25.92
N GLU A 235 -13.03 -0.51 25.71
CA GLU A 235 -14.31 -1.22 25.83
C GLU A 235 -14.86 -1.67 24.47
N ARG A 236 -15.75 -2.67 24.49
CA ARG A 236 -16.44 -3.14 23.29
C ARG A 236 -17.33 -2.03 22.75
N LEU A 237 -17.22 -1.73 21.45
CA LEU A 237 -18.07 -0.72 20.80
C LEU A 237 -19.56 -1.04 20.94
N ARG A 238 -19.92 -2.32 20.84
CA ARG A 238 -21.29 -2.82 21.00
C ARG A 238 -21.34 -3.82 22.14
N PRO A 239 -21.70 -3.41 23.37
CA PRO A 239 -21.74 -4.32 24.52
C PRO A 239 -22.86 -5.36 24.43
N ASP A 240 -23.84 -5.12 23.55
CA ASP A 240 -25.00 -5.99 23.29
C ASP A 240 -24.69 -7.20 22.40
N LEU A 241 -23.52 -7.24 21.76
CA LEU A 241 -23.11 -8.36 20.91
C LEU A 241 -22.26 -9.38 21.69
N ASP A 242 -22.51 -10.66 21.41
CA ASP A 242 -21.54 -11.72 21.73
C ASP A 242 -20.49 -11.78 20.62
N TYR A 243 -19.22 -11.71 21.00
CA TYR A 243 -18.07 -11.71 20.09
C TYR A 243 -17.32 -13.06 20.08
N ASN A 244 -17.80 -14.03 20.86
CA ASN A 244 -17.24 -15.38 20.89
C ASN A 244 -17.72 -16.25 19.72
#